data_AF-A0A853F7M0-F1
#
_entry.id   AF-A0A853F7M0-F1
#
_cell.length_a   1.000
_cell.length_b   1.000
_cell.length_c   1.000
_cell.angle_alpha   90.00
_cell.angle_beta   90.00
_cell.angle_gamma   90.00
#
_symmetry.space_group_name_H-M   'P 1'
#
loop_
_entity.id
_entity.type
_entity.pdbx_description
1 polymer ?
#
loop_
_entity_poly.entity_id
_entity_poly.type
_entity_poly.pdbx_seq_one_letter_code
_entity_poly.pdbx_strand_id
1 'polypeptide(L)'
;MPGQTKYFISNTNGFFVNWYSDITGVESHGQALKVSGNSGDDAVYVGQGTKVDATGLTSTGGNDSIYLTGTFNNYEQTLDGNTYTFKKNWLLLRY
;
A
#
# COMPACT_ATOMS: atom_id res chain seq x y z
N MET A 1 16.17 0.33 -22.31
CA MET A 1 15.47 0.23 -21.02
C MET A 1 13.99 0.19 -21.33
N PRO A 2 13.24 -0.88 -20.99
CA PRO A 2 11.78 -0.87 -21.15
C PRO A 2 11.22 0.32 -20.36
N GLY A 3 10.27 1.05 -20.96
CA GLY A 3 9.76 2.32 -20.42
C GLY A 3 9.14 2.14 -19.04
N GLN A 4 9.41 3.09 -18.14
CA GLN A 4 8.78 3.13 -16.83
C GLN A 4 7.30 3.51 -17.02
N THR A 5 6.39 2.66 -16.55
CA THR A 5 4.94 2.93 -16.63
C THR A 5 4.49 3.68 -15.39
N LYS A 6 3.76 4.79 -15.58
CA LYS A 6 3.23 5.64 -14.52
C LYS A 6 1.73 5.73 -14.63
N TYR A 7 1.02 5.40 -13.56
CA TYR A 7 -0.44 5.49 -13.47
C TYR A 7 -0.85 6.72 -12.65
N PHE A 8 -1.91 7.40 -13.06
CA PHE A 8 -2.55 8.47 -12.30
C PHE A 8 -4.02 8.11 -12.10
N ILE A 9 -4.46 8.09 -10.84
CA ILE A 9 -5.83 7.79 -10.45
C ILE A 9 -6.31 9.01 -9.65
N SER A 10 -7.42 9.61 -10.06
CA SER A 10 -7.98 10.80 -9.40
C SER A 10 -9.50 10.72 -9.32
N ASN A 11 -10.04 11.10 -8.16
CA ASN A 11 -11.48 11.17 -7.90
C ASN A 11 -11.72 12.12 -6.72
N THR A 12 -12.51 13.18 -6.90
CA THR A 12 -12.77 14.20 -5.87
C THR A 12 -13.52 13.72 -4.62
N ASN A 13 -14.11 12.52 -4.66
CA ASN A 13 -14.89 11.96 -3.55
C ASN A 13 -14.12 10.88 -2.78
N GLY A 14 -12.83 10.71 -3.08
CA GLY A 14 -12.00 9.63 -2.57
C GLY A 14 -11.83 8.49 -3.58
N PHE A 15 -10.80 7.68 -3.41
CA PHE A 15 -10.54 6.49 -4.20
C PHE A 15 -10.14 5.28 -3.36
N PHE A 16 -10.29 4.09 -3.95
CA PHE A 16 -9.63 2.88 -3.47
C PHE A 16 -8.69 2.35 -4.55
N VAL A 17 -7.41 2.14 -4.20
CA VAL A 17 -6.43 1.50 -5.08
C VAL A 17 -6.00 0.16 -4.50
N ASN A 18 -6.26 -0.92 -5.25
CA ASN A 18 -5.61 -2.20 -5.02
C ASN A 18 -4.25 -2.21 -5.75
N TRP A 19 -3.16 -2.02 -5.00
CA TRP A 19 -1.81 -2.02 -5.55
C TRP A 19 -1.18 -3.42 -5.65
N TYR A 20 -1.91 -4.47 -5.30
CA TYR A 20 -1.39 -5.83 -5.34
C TYR A 20 -1.92 -6.58 -6.56
N SER A 21 -1.02 -7.23 -7.29
CA SER A 21 -1.36 -8.13 -8.39
C SER A 21 -0.42 -9.35 -8.38
N ASP A 22 -1.02 -10.53 -8.49
CA ASP A 22 -0.38 -11.83 -8.65
C ASP A 22 -0.43 -12.32 -10.11
N ILE A 23 -0.93 -11.49 -11.03
CA ILE A 23 -1.01 -11.80 -12.46
C ILE A 23 0.37 -11.59 -13.08
N THR A 24 0.91 -12.65 -13.69
CA THR A 24 2.16 -12.61 -14.44
C THR A 24 2.14 -11.50 -15.51
N GLY A 25 3.16 -10.65 -15.51
CA GLY A 25 3.26 -9.50 -16.43
C GLY A 25 2.55 -8.23 -15.96
N VAL A 26 1.84 -8.26 -14.83
CA VAL A 26 1.28 -7.08 -14.15
C VAL A 26 1.74 -7.07 -12.69
N GLU A 27 3.01 -7.43 -12.47
CA GLU A 27 3.57 -7.65 -11.13
C GLU A 27 3.84 -6.32 -10.44
N SER A 28 3.23 -6.12 -9.27
CA SER A 28 3.56 -5.00 -8.38
C SER A 28 4.62 -5.36 -7.33
N HIS A 29 5.02 -6.63 -7.28
CA HIS A 29 6.09 -7.09 -6.39
C HIS A 29 7.42 -6.41 -6.73
N GLY A 30 8.11 -5.89 -5.71
CA GLY A 30 9.32 -5.09 -5.87
C GLY A 30 9.08 -3.67 -6.41
N GLN A 31 7.83 -3.28 -6.69
CA GLN A 31 7.47 -1.95 -7.17
C GLN A 31 7.01 -1.04 -6.03
N ALA A 32 7.13 0.26 -6.27
CA ALA A 32 6.65 1.31 -5.36
C ALA A 32 5.48 2.09 -5.99
N LEU A 33 4.43 2.30 -5.19
CA LEU A 33 3.34 3.23 -5.52
C LEU A 33 3.55 4.53 -4.75
N LYS A 34 3.41 5.67 -5.42
CA LYS A 34 3.13 6.93 -4.76
C LYS A 34 1.66 7.24 -4.91
N VAL A 35 0.98 7.46 -3.80
CA VAL A 35 -0.43 7.80 -3.79
C VAL A 35 -0.61 9.24 -3.29
N SER A 36 -1.59 9.94 -3.85
CA SER A 36 -1.87 11.33 -3.50
C SER A 36 -3.38 11.50 -3.44
N GLY A 37 -3.87 11.76 -2.24
CA GLY A 37 -5.27 11.86 -1.89
C GLY A 37 -5.85 13.25 -2.15
N ASN A 38 -7.12 13.40 -1.82
CA ASN A 38 -7.83 14.69 -1.81
C ASN A 38 -8.70 14.80 -0.54
N SER A 39 -9.70 15.69 -0.55
CA SER A 39 -10.53 15.96 0.61
C SER A 39 -11.52 14.84 0.98
N GLY A 40 -11.70 13.84 0.10
CA GLY A 40 -12.48 12.64 0.41
C GLY A 40 -11.68 11.59 1.18
N ASP A 41 -12.37 10.54 1.62
CA ASP A 41 -11.73 9.40 2.28
C ASP A 41 -11.00 8.53 1.23
N ASP A 42 -9.67 8.44 1.33
CA ASP A 42 -8.86 7.68 0.38
C ASP A 42 -8.33 6.37 0.99
N ALA A 43 -8.17 5.36 0.16
CA ALA A 43 -7.72 4.06 0.60
C ALA A 43 -6.74 3.38 -0.36
N VAL A 44 -5.75 2.70 0.21
CA VAL A 44 -4.79 1.89 -0.54
C VAL A 44 -4.60 0.53 0.11
N TYR A 45 -4.62 -0.52 -0.70
CA TYR A 45 -4.24 -1.86 -0.27
C TYR A 45 -2.77 -2.13 -0.59
N VAL A 46 -2.01 -2.51 0.44
CA VAL A 46 -0.58 -2.80 0.35
C VAL A 46 -0.36 -4.30 0.41
N GLY A 47 0.09 -4.85 -0.71
CA GLY A 47 0.40 -6.27 -0.85
C GLY A 47 1.82 -6.62 -0.38
N GLN A 48 2.06 -7.91 -0.19
CA GLN A 48 3.38 -8.42 0.16
C GLN A 48 4.43 -8.01 -0.88
N GLY A 49 5.60 -7.57 -0.39
CA GLY A 49 6.73 -7.21 -1.24
C GLY A 49 6.53 -5.93 -2.06
N THR A 50 5.51 -5.13 -1.74
CA THR A 50 5.26 -3.82 -2.35
C THR A 50 5.61 -2.69 -1.37
N LYS A 51 5.86 -1.48 -1.90
CA LYS A 51 6.06 -0.27 -1.10
C LYS A 51 5.04 0.78 -1.50
N VAL A 52 4.48 1.51 -0.53
CA VAL A 52 3.60 2.67 -0.78
C VAL A 52 4.15 3.91 -0.09
N ASP A 53 4.36 4.98 -0.87
CA ASP A 53 4.51 6.34 -0.37
C ASP A 53 3.11 6.94 -0.20
N ALA A 54 2.64 6.97 1.05
CA ALA A 54 1.32 7.44 1.47
C ALA A 54 1.34 8.90 1.98
N THR A 55 2.45 9.62 1.83
CA THR A 55 2.58 11.01 2.34
C THR A 55 1.48 11.93 1.79
N GLY A 56 1.06 11.71 0.55
CA GLY A 56 0.01 12.47 -0.10
C GLY A 56 -1.42 12.12 0.31
N LEU A 57 -1.66 11.05 1.08
CA LEU A 57 -2.99 10.78 1.68
C LEU A 57 -3.23 11.77 2.81
N THR A 58 -2.30 11.78 3.77
CA THR A 58 -2.40 12.53 5.03
C THR A 58 -2.47 14.06 4.89
N SER A 59 -2.32 14.60 3.67
CA SER A 59 -2.25 16.04 3.42
C SER A 59 -3.59 16.75 3.22
N THR A 60 -4.71 16.03 3.09
CA THR A 60 -5.93 16.61 2.47
C THR A 60 -7.24 16.54 3.26
N GLY A 61 -7.23 16.01 4.49
CA GLY A 61 -8.33 16.19 5.46
C GLY A 61 -9.42 15.12 5.50
N GLY A 62 -9.36 14.10 4.62
CA GLY A 62 -10.19 12.89 4.70
C GLY A 62 -9.71 11.87 5.75
N ASN A 63 -10.52 10.84 6.01
CA ASN A 63 -10.15 9.72 6.86
C ASN A 63 -9.51 8.60 6.03
N ASP A 64 -8.21 8.73 5.77
CA ASP A 64 -7.52 7.80 4.89
C ASP A 64 -7.19 6.46 5.54
N SER A 65 -7.26 5.38 4.76
CA SER A 65 -7.09 4.01 5.22
C SER A 65 -6.01 3.25 4.44
N ILE A 66 -5.16 2.53 5.18
CA ILE A 66 -4.19 1.59 4.61
C ILE A 66 -4.65 0.18 4.96
N TYR A 67 -4.92 -0.63 3.94
CA TYR A 67 -5.33 -2.03 4.10
C TYR A 67 -4.15 -2.97 3.88
N LEU A 68 -4.02 -3.97 4.76
CA LEU A 68 -3.02 -5.03 4.71
C LEU A 68 -3.70 -6.41 4.56
N THR A 69 -2.93 -7.43 4.19
CA THR A 69 -3.44 -8.80 4.07
C THR A 69 -3.52 -9.54 5.41
N GLY A 70 -4.71 -10.03 5.76
CA GLY A 70 -4.92 -10.85 6.96
C GLY A 70 -4.90 -10.02 8.25
N THR A 71 -4.61 -10.67 9.38
CA THR A 71 -4.74 -10.05 10.71
C THR A 71 -3.57 -9.12 11.02
N PHE A 72 -3.87 -7.90 11.47
CA PHE A 72 -2.86 -6.90 11.86
C PHE A 72 -1.91 -7.40 12.95
N ASN A 73 -2.41 -8.18 13.92
CA ASN A 73 -1.60 -8.79 14.98
C ASN A 73 -0.55 -9.79 14.48
N ASN A 74 -0.64 -10.26 13.22
CA ASN A 74 0.38 -11.15 12.65
C ASN A 74 1.56 -10.38 12.08
N TYR A 75 1.58 -9.05 12.17
CA TYR A 75 2.67 -8.23 11.66
C TYR A 75 3.61 -7.81 12.78
N GLU A 76 4.89 -8.14 12.62
CA GLU A 76 5.95 -7.38 13.25
C GLU A 76 6.03 -6.01 12.59
N GLN A 77 6.11 -4.97 13.41
CA GLN A 77 6.08 -3.57 13.00
C GLN A 77 7.38 -2.90 13.41
N THR A 78 8.06 -2.28 12.46
CA THR A 78 9.20 -1.40 12.75
C THR A 78 8.96 -0.02 12.17
N LEU A 79 9.43 1.01 12.88
CA LEU A 79 9.43 2.40 12.43
C LEU A 79 10.88 2.87 12.34
N ASP A 80 11.30 3.27 11.14
CA ASP A 80 12.58 3.93 10.90
C ASP A 80 12.33 5.26 10.17
N GLY A 81 12.53 6.37 10.90
CA GLY A 81 12.15 7.70 10.46
C GLY A 81 10.64 7.78 10.13
N ASN A 82 10.32 7.99 8.85
CA ASN A 82 8.95 8.06 8.33
C ASN A 82 8.49 6.76 7.63
N THR A 83 9.23 5.67 7.79
CA THR A 83 8.94 4.40 7.13
C THR A 83 8.44 3.37 8.14
N TYR A 84 7.18 2.99 8.02
CA TYR A 84 6.64 1.79 8.67
C TYR A 84 6.93 0.55 7.82
N THR A 85 7.52 -0.48 8.43
CA THR A 85 7.69 -1.79 7.82
C THR A 85 6.82 -2.81 8.53
N PHE A 86 5.98 -3.49 7.74
CA PHE A 86 5.10 -4.56 8.20
C PHE A 86 5.63 -5.90 7.71
N LYS A 87 6.17 -6.71 8.60
CA LYS A 87 6.65 -8.07 8.30
C LYS A 87 5.65 -9.09 8.82
N LYS A 88 4.97 -9.78 7.91
CA LYS A 88 4.01 -10.82 8.27
C LYS A 88 4.75 -12.02 8.87
N ASN A 89 4.50 -12.29 10.15
CA ASN A 89 4.92 -13.50 10.82
C ASN A 89 3.90 -14.59 10.52
N TRP A 90 4.31 -15.52 9.68
CA TRP A 90 3.63 -16.80 9.59
C TRP A 90 3.93 -17.52 10.90
N LEU A 91 3.01 -17.50 11.85
CA LEU A 91 3.11 -18.39 13.00
C LEU A 91 3.19 -19.81 12.45
N LEU A 92 4.39 -20.39 12.46
CA LEU A 92 4.62 -21.81 12.19
C LEU A 92 4.04 -22.57 13.38
N LEU A 93 2.73 -22.79 13.40
CA LEU A 93 2.17 -23.91 14.14
C LEU A 93 2.59 -25.18 13.39
N ARG A 94 3.85 -25.58 13.59
CA ARG A 94 4.29 -26.95 13.32
C ARG A 94 3.89 -27.75 14.54
N TYR A 95 2.81 -28.50 14.42
CA TYR A 95 2.59 -29.70 15.21
C TYR A 95 3.31 -30.87 14.52
#